data_AF-A0A1Q7SN36-F1
#
_entry.id   AF-A0A1Q7SN36-F1
#
_cell.length_a   1.000
_cell.length_b   1.000
_cell.length_c   1.000
_cell.angle_alpha   90.00
_cell.angle_beta   90.00
_cell.angle_gamma   90.00
#
_symmetry.space_group_name_H-M   'P 1'
#
loop_
_entity.id
_entity.type
_entity.pdbx_description
1 polymer ?
#
loop_
_entity_poly.entity_id
_entity_poly.type
_entity_poly.pdbx_seq_one_letter_code
_entity_poly.pdbx_strand_id
1 'polypeptide(L)'
;MIAPWCWELIEPYLKRNLINRGVERPSRRQTLEEFARVWPGFTATLGVQEPFAGTIRFKWLVRLAATEMAPFLEDPAGWIAARYGGGKFKLNLHHGMHFVTTKNFKPEGEPRWRDVPELRLD
;
A
#
# COMPACT_ATOMS: atom_id res chain seq x y z
N MET A 1 -4.98 -14.35 -4.88
CA MET A 1 -4.62 -13.74 -6.18
C MET A 1 -4.43 -12.24 -5.93
N ILE A 2 -3.41 -11.59 -6.49
CA ILE A 2 -3.19 -10.14 -6.28
C ILE A 2 -4.02 -9.33 -7.29
N ALA A 3 -4.56 -8.18 -6.85
CA ALA A 3 -5.35 -7.32 -7.73
C ALA A 3 -4.48 -6.74 -8.88
N PRO A 4 -4.99 -6.62 -10.12
CA PRO A 4 -4.21 -6.13 -11.27
C PRO A 4 -3.56 -4.77 -11.05
N TRP A 5 -4.29 -3.83 -10.45
CA TRP A 5 -3.76 -2.49 -10.15
C TRP A 5 -2.58 -2.53 -9.19
N CYS A 6 -2.55 -3.51 -8.26
CA CYS A 6 -1.46 -3.66 -7.31
C CYS A 6 -0.26 -4.31 -7.98
N TRP A 7 -0.48 -5.25 -8.90
CA TRP A 7 0.58 -5.83 -9.74
C TRP A 7 1.33 -4.75 -10.53
N GLU A 8 0.62 -3.84 -11.20
CA GLU A 8 1.21 -2.74 -11.97
C GLU A 8 2.14 -1.85 -11.14
N LEU A 9 1.84 -1.69 -9.84
CA LEU A 9 2.66 -0.89 -8.93
C LEU A 9 3.92 -1.62 -8.46
N ILE A 10 3.85 -2.94 -8.25
CA ILE A 10 4.96 -3.71 -7.69
C ILE A 10 5.88 -4.30 -8.77
N GLU A 11 5.38 -4.56 -9.98
CA GLU A 11 6.17 -5.19 -11.04
C GLU A 11 7.49 -4.45 -11.35
N PRO A 12 7.54 -3.11 -11.42
CA PRO A 12 8.80 -2.38 -11.62
C PRO A 12 9.83 -2.65 -10.51
N TYR A 13 9.36 -2.77 -9.26
CA TYR A 13 10.20 -3.09 -8.10
C TYR A 13 10.77 -4.51 -8.20
N LEU A 14 9.94 -5.50 -8.57
CA LEU A 14 10.37 -6.89 -8.73
C LEU A 14 11.41 -7.03 -9.85
N LYS A 15 11.17 -6.38 -11.00
CA LYS A 15 12.14 -6.35 -12.11
C LYS A 15 13.44 -5.70 -11.68
N ARG A 16 13.38 -4.60 -10.93
CA ARG A 16 14.58 -3.92 -10.40
C ARG A 16 15.38 -4.83 -9.47
N ASN A 17 14.72 -5.57 -8.57
CA ASN A 17 15.41 -6.53 -7.70
C ASN A 17 16.16 -7.60 -8.49
N LEU A 18 15.54 -8.13 -9.55
CA LEU A 18 16.16 -9.15 -10.41
C LEU A 18 17.34 -8.59 -11.20
N ILE A 19 17.21 -7.38 -11.77
CA ILE A 19 18.31 -6.68 -12.46
C ILE A 19 19.49 -6.45 -11.51
N ASN A 20 19.22 -5.98 -10.29
CA ASN A 20 20.26 -5.75 -9.28
C ASN A 20 20.96 -7.05 -8.84
N ARG A 21 20.35 -8.21 -9.08
CA ARG A 21 20.92 -9.55 -8.84
C ARG A 21 21.58 -10.17 -10.08
N GLY A 22 21.73 -9.39 -11.16
CA GLY A 22 22.41 -9.81 -12.39
C GLY A 22 21.51 -10.39 -13.49
N VAL A 23 20.18 -10.32 -13.35
CA VAL A 23 19.26 -10.76 -14.41
C VAL A 23 18.98 -9.60 -15.37
N GLU A 24 19.73 -9.52 -16.46
CA GLU A 24 19.64 -8.39 -17.43
C GLU A 24 18.25 -8.19 -18.02
N ARG A 25 17.55 -9.28 -18.36
CA ARG A 25 16.20 -9.26 -18.95
C ARG A 25 15.28 -10.21 -18.19
N PRO A 26 14.66 -9.75 -17.08
CA PRO A 26 13.78 -10.60 -16.28
C PRO A 26 12.61 -11.14 -17.11
N SER A 27 12.49 -12.47 -17.16
CA SER A 27 11.32 -13.13 -17.75
C SER A 27 10.09 -12.99 -16.85
N ARG A 28 8.90 -13.22 -17.42
CA ARG A 28 7.64 -13.24 -16.64
C ARG A 28 7.69 -14.27 -15.51
N ARG A 29 8.23 -15.46 -15.77
CA ARG A 29 8.39 -16.52 -14.76
C ARG A 29 9.26 -16.05 -13.60
N GLN A 30 10.44 -15.49 -13.89
CA GLN A 30 11.34 -14.97 -12.84
C GLN A 30 10.70 -13.84 -12.04
N THR A 31 9.91 -12.99 -12.69
CA THR A 31 9.18 -11.91 -12.00
C THR A 31 8.12 -12.45 -11.04
N LEU A 32 7.40 -13.52 -11.44
CA LEU A 32 6.43 -14.20 -10.58
C LEU A 32 7.10 -14.97 -9.42
N GLU A 33 8.25 -15.58 -9.67
CA GLU A 33 9.05 -16.24 -8.63
C GLU A 33 9.58 -15.22 -7.61
N GLU A 34 10.07 -14.09 -8.09
CA GLU A 34 10.49 -12.99 -7.23
C GLU A 34 9.32 -12.44 -6.43
N PHE A 35 8.15 -12.26 -7.04
CA PHE A 35 6.92 -11.89 -6.33
C PHE A 35 6.62 -12.86 -5.19
N ALA A 36 6.57 -14.16 -5.47
CA ALA A 36 6.28 -15.17 -4.45
C ALA A 36 7.30 -15.15 -3.29
N ARG A 37 8.57 -14.85 -3.61
CA ARG A 37 9.65 -14.73 -2.63
C ARG A 37 9.50 -13.52 -1.72
N VAL A 38 9.19 -12.34 -2.27
CA VAL A 38 9.21 -11.08 -1.50
C VAL A 38 7.86 -10.72 -0.89
N TRP A 39 6.75 -11.15 -1.51
CA TRP A 39 5.40 -10.78 -1.08
C TRP A 39 5.11 -11.02 0.40
N PRO A 40 5.53 -12.14 1.03
CA PRO A 40 5.32 -12.34 2.46
C PRO A 40 5.93 -11.25 3.35
N GLY A 41 6.99 -10.56 2.88
CA GLY A 41 7.63 -9.45 3.57
C GLY A 41 7.06 -8.06 3.24
N PHE A 42 5.98 -7.98 2.45
CA PHE A 42 5.34 -6.71 2.13
C PHE A 42 4.47 -6.21 3.27
N THR A 43 4.49 -4.89 3.48
CA THR A 43 3.55 -4.18 4.34
C THR A 43 2.92 -3.00 3.61
N ALA A 44 1.68 -2.68 3.99
CA ALA A 44 0.92 -1.58 3.43
C ALA A 44 0.48 -0.66 4.56
N THR A 45 1.02 0.56 4.59
CA THR A 45 0.65 1.56 5.60
C THR A 45 -0.32 2.56 4.97
N LEU A 46 -1.51 2.68 5.52
CA LEU A 46 -2.54 3.60 5.07
C LEU A 46 -2.65 4.78 6.04
N GLY A 47 -2.58 6.00 5.51
CA GLY A 47 -2.82 7.23 6.26
C GLY A 47 -3.78 8.17 5.53
N VAL A 48 -4.36 9.10 6.27
CA VAL A 48 -5.25 10.13 5.73
C VAL A 48 -4.59 11.51 5.80
N GLN A 49 -4.77 12.32 4.77
CA GLN A 49 -4.36 13.72 4.76
C GLN A 49 -5.33 14.52 5.63
N GLU A 50 -4.80 15.10 6.70
CA GLU A 50 -5.53 15.92 7.65
C GLU A 50 -5.01 17.36 7.61
N PRO A 51 -5.89 18.36 7.46
CA PRO A 51 -5.52 19.76 7.65
C PRO A 51 -5.03 19.99 9.08
N PHE A 52 -3.85 20.58 9.25
CA PHE A 52 -3.25 20.82 10.55
C PHE A 52 -2.43 22.11 10.53
N ALA A 53 -2.78 23.07 11.39
CA ALA A 53 -2.06 24.34 11.55
C ALA A 53 -1.68 25.05 10.24
N GLY A 54 -2.61 25.11 9.26
CA GLY A 54 -2.36 25.75 7.96
C GLY A 54 -1.56 24.91 6.95
N THR A 55 -1.24 23.65 7.28
CA THR A 55 -0.59 22.68 6.39
C THR A 55 -1.37 21.35 6.33
N ILE A 56 -0.79 20.34 5.69
CA ILE A 56 -1.27 18.96 5.66
C ILE A 56 -0.33 18.09 6.49
N ARG A 57 -0.90 17.30 7.41
CA ARG A 57 -0.20 16.16 8.02
C ARG A 57 -0.83 14.85 7.55
N PHE A 58 -0.08 13.76 7.70
CA PHE A 58 -0.63 12.41 7.53
C PHE A 58 -0.91 11.82 8.90
N LYS A 59 -2.18 11.50 9.16
CA LYS A 59 -2.58 10.66 10.29
C LYS A 59 -2.56 9.21 9.83
N TRP A 60 -1.62 8.41 10.33
CA TRP A 60 -1.53 6.99 9.99
C TRP A 60 -2.63 6.21 10.71
N LEU A 61 -3.29 5.29 10.00
CA LEU A 61 -4.48 4.60 10.49
C LEU A 61 -4.26 3.10 10.69
N VAL A 62 -3.54 2.47 9.77
CA VAL A 62 -3.30 1.03 9.81
C VAL A 62 -2.05 0.65 9.02
N ARG A 63 -1.37 -0.39 9.50
CA ARG A 63 -0.34 -1.12 8.76
C ARG A 63 -0.84 -2.55 8.59
N LEU A 64 -1.00 -2.98 7.35
CA LEU A 64 -1.43 -4.33 6.98
C LEU A 64 -0.20 -5.16 6.61
N ALA A 65 -0.12 -6.39 7.13
CA ALA A 65 0.79 -7.40 6.59
C ALA A 65 0.22 -7.98 5.28
N ALA A 66 1.08 -8.58 4.46
CA ALA A 66 0.70 -9.16 3.17
C ALA A 66 -0.48 -10.16 3.27
N THR A 67 -0.59 -10.89 4.38
CA THR A 67 -1.68 -11.84 4.66
C THR A 67 -3.03 -11.18 4.92
N GLU A 68 -3.05 -9.89 5.29
CA GLU A 68 -4.25 -9.12 5.65
C GLU A 68 -4.70 -8.20 4.51
N MET A 69 -3.87 -8.03 3.47
CA MET A 69 -4.14 -7.08 2.39
C MET A 69 -5.25 -7.52 1.45
N ALA A 70 -5.56 -8.81 1.35
CA ALA A 70 -6.46 -9.32 0.29
C ALA A 70 -7.80 -8.56 0.21
N PRO A 71 -8.57 -8.38 1.31
CA PRO A 71 -9.83 -7.62 1.25
C PRO A 71 -9.66 -6.16 0.86
N PHE A 72 -8.53 -5.55 1.22
CA PHE A 72 -8.21 -4.17 0.83
C PHE A 72 -7.84 -4.08 -0.65
N LEU A 73 -7.13 -5.07 -1.20
CA LEU A 73 -6.70 -5.05 -2.59
C LEU A 73 -7.85 -5.28 -3.58
N GLU A 74 -8.86 -6.06 -3.17
CA GLU A 74 -10.06 -6.35 -3.97
C GLU A 74 -10.92 -5.11 -4.20
N ASP A 75 -11.22 -4.36 -3.15
CA ASP A 75 -11.96 -3.09 -3.25
C ASP A 75 -11.37 -2.05 -2.27
N PRO A 76 -10.32 -1.32 -2.67
CA PRO A 76 -9.68 -0.35 -1.78
C PRO A 76 -10.64 0.77 -1.35
N ALA A 77 -11.47 1.26 -2.27
CA ALA A 77 -12.34 2.40 -2.00
C ALA A 77 -13.44 2.01 -1.02
N GLY A 78 -14.14 0.89 -1.25
CA GLY A 78 -15.16 0.39 -0.32
C GLY A 78 -14.56 -0.06 1.00
N TRP A 79 -13.39 -0.71 1.00
CA TRP A 79 -12.71 -1.12 2.23
C TRP A 79 -12.35 0.08 3.13
N ILE A 80 -11.82 1.15 2.53
CA ILE A 80 -11.51 2.41 3.24
C ILE A 80 -12.81 3.08 3.69
N ALA A 81 -13.77 3.26 2.76
CA ALA A 81 -15.03 3.93 3.06
C ALA A 81 -15.75 3.26 4.22
N ALA A 82 -15.80 1.93 4.27
CA ALA A 82 -16.46 1.15 5.31
C ALA A 82 -15.84 1.33 6.71
N ARG A 83 -14.52 1.53 6.79
CA ARG A 83 -13.77 1.64 8.07
C ARG A 83 -13.53 3.08 8.52
N TYR A 84 -13.22 3.95 7.57
CA TYR A 84 -12.67 5.28 7.80
C TYR A 84 -13.50 6.39 7.17
N GLY A 85 -14.49 6.04 6.35
CA GLY A 85 -15.33 7.00 5.66
C GLY A 85 -14.59 7.77 4.56
N GLY A 86 -15.05 8.98 4.26
CA GLY A 86 -14.51 9.78 3.17
C GLY A 86 -13.25 10.57 3.55
N GLY A 87 -12.42 10.88 2.56
CA GLY A 87 -11.17 11.61 2.77
C GLY A 87 -10.14 11.38 1.68
N LYS A 88 -8.96 12.00 1.82
CA LYS A 88 -7.81 11.79 0.92
C LYS A 88 -6.82 10.86 1.60
N PHE A 89 -6.77 9.61 1.18
CA PHE A 89 -5.91 8.59 1.77
C PHE A 89 -4.70 8.31 0.90
N LYS A 90 -3.59 7.96 1.55
CA LYS A 90 -2.34 7.53 0.92
C LYS A 90 -1.95 6.17 1.48
N LEU A 91 -1.77 5.23 0.57
CA LEU A 91 -1.17 3.93 0.83
C LEU A 91 0.32 4.00 0.52
N ASN A 92 1.16 3.48 1.41
CA ASN A 92 2.57 3.24 1.14
C ASN A 92 2.86 1.74 1.23
N LEU A 93 3.39 1.16 0.16
CA LEU A 93 3.87 -0.21 0.15
C LEU A 93 5.36 -0.24 0.48
N HIS A 94 5.75 -1.16 1.35
CA HIS A 94 7.13 -1.43 1.71
C HIS A 94 7.43 -2.92 1.56
N HIS A 95 8.69 -3.25 1.28
CA HIS A 95 9.25 -4.58 1.44
C HIS A 95 10.36 -4.50 2.49
N GLY A 96 10.09 -5.01 3.70
CA GLY A 96 10.91 -4.70 4.88
C GLY A 96 11.01 -3.18 5.09
N MET A 97 12.22 -2.65 5.18
CA MET A 97 12.49 -1.21 5.32
C MET A 97 12.50 -0.44 3.99
N HIS A 98 12.40 -1.14 2.85
CA HIS A 98 12.46 -0.50 1.54
C HIS A 98 11.09 0.04 1.14
N PHE A 99 11.01 1.36 0.89
CA PHE A 99 9.87 1.95 0.23
C PHE A 99 9.75 1.43 -1.20
N VAL A 100 8.57 0.94 -1.57
CA VAL A 100 8.30 0.40 -2.91
C VAL A 100 7.56 1.43 -3.74
N THR A 101 6.39 1.86 -3.29
CA THR A 101 5.51 2.78 -4.04
C THR A 101 4.39 3.33 -3.17
N THR A 102 3.63 4.27 -3.73
CA THR A 102 2.45 4.85 -3.10
C THR A 102 1.25 4.89 -4.04
N LYS A 103 0.04 4.80 -3.48
CA LYS A 103 -1.21 5.03 -4.22
C LYS A 103 -2.16 5.86 -3.36
N ASN A 104 -2.80 6.86 -3.98
CA ASN A 104 -3.80 7.69 -3.32
C ASN A 104 -5.20 7.15 -3.59
N PHE A 105 -6.09 7.28 -2.62
CA PHE A 105 -7.51 6.96 -2.71
C PHE A 105 -8.34 8.13 -2.19
N LYS A 106 -9.52 8.33 -2.78
CA LYS A 106 -10.43 9.41 -2.38
C LYS A 106 -11.88 8.89 -2.31
N PRO A 107 -12.19 7.96 -1.37
CA PRO A 107 -13.57 7.57 -1.12
C PRO A 107 -14.39 8.78 -0.65
N GLU A 108 -15.66 8.78 -1.02
CA GLU A 108 -16.64 9.79 -0.60
C GLU A 108 -17.30 9.41 0.74
N GLY A 109 -17.98 10.37 1.36
CA GLY A 109 -18.74 10.18 2.60
C GLY A 109 -18.14 10.89 3.82
N GLU A 110 -18.78 10.69 4.98
CA GLU A 110 -18.39 11.34 6.23
C GLU A 110 -16.98 10.92 6.69
N PRO A 111 -16.14 11.84 7.21
CA PRO A 111 -14.75 11.58 7.57
C PRO A 111 -14.61 10.87 8.93
N ARG A 112 -15.06 9.62 9.01
CA ARG A 112 -15.04 8.79 10.23
C ARG A 112 -13.65 8.53 10.80
N TRP A 113 -12.59 8.68 10.01
CA TRP A 113 -11.20 8.61 10.43
C TRP A 113 -10.81 9.64 11.51
N ARG A 114 -11.60 10.70 11.71
CA ARG A 114 -11.33 11.71 12.76
C ARG A 114 -11.31 11.08 14.15
N ASP A 115 -12.21 10.15 14.41
CA ASP A 115 -12.37 9.49 15.71
C ASP A 115 -11.49 8.25 15.89
N VAL A 116 -10.83 7.80 14.81
CA VAL A 116 -9.92 6.65 14.84
C VAL A 116 -8.59 7.05 15.47
N PRO A 117 -8.04 6.31 16.45
CA PRO A 117 -6.72 6.59 16.98
C PRO A 117 -5.63 6.58 15.90
N GLU A 118 -4.64 7.46 16.04
CA GLU A 118 -3.47 7.44 15.16
C GLU A 118 -2.59 6.22 15.45
N LEU A 119 -2.24 5.48 14.41
CA LEU A 119 -1.22 4.45 14.46
C LEU A 119 0.14 5.11 14.70
N ARG A 120 0.80 4.77 15.81
CA ARG A 120 2.21 5.08 16.03
C ARG A 120 3.04 4.10 15.20
N LEU A 121 3.91 4.65 14.35
CA LEU A 121 4.89 3.87 13.61
C LEU A 121 6.18 3.93 14.43
N ASP A 122 6.48 2.82 15.09
CA ASP A 122 7.70 2.63 15.87
C ASP A 122 8.92 2.45 14.95
#